data_AF-A0A7X8EBK9-F1
#
_entry.id   AF-A0A7X8EBK9-F1
#
_cell.length_a   1.000
_cell.length_b   1.000
_cell.length_c   1.000
_cell.angle_alpha   90.00
_cell.angle_beta   90.00
_cell.angle_gamma   90.00
#
_symmetry.space_group_name_H-M   'P 1'
#
loop_
_entity.id
_entity.type
_entity.pdbx_description
1 polymer ?
#
loop_
_entity_poly.entity_id
_entity_poly.type
_entity_poly.pdbx_seq_one_letter_code
_entity_poly.pdbx_strand_id
1 'polypeptide(L)'
;MRVIAGKYKGRRLKSPSGRGTRPTKDKVKEAIFNVLGSEIIEKNVLEAFAGTGGLGIEALSRGAHHVTFIDKNYTAIKAIKK
;
A
#
# COMPACT_ATOMS: atom_id res chain seq x y z
N MET A 1 10.57 -2.56 3.13
CA MET A 1 9.27 -2.76 2.46
C MET A 1 9.34 -2.09 1.08
N ARG A 2 8.80 -2.72 0.04
CA ARG A 2 8.84 -2.20 -1.34
C ARG A 2 7.55 -2.53 -2.09
N VAL A 3 7.34 -1.90 -3.23
CA VAL A 3 6.30 -2.29 -4.19
C VAL A 3 6.74 -3.56 -4.93
N ILE A 4 5.86 -4.54 -5.07
CA ILE A 4 6.18 -5.90 -5.53
C ILE A 4 5.98 -6.06 -7.03
N ALA A 5 4.92 -5.49 -7.59
CA ALA A 5 4.60 -5.57 -9.01
C ALA A 5 3.94 -4.29 -9.55
N GLY A 6 3.66 -4.28 -10.85
CA GLY A 6 3.03 -3.16 -11.54
C GLY A 6 4.00 -2.00 -11.86
N LYS A 7 3.43 -0.84 -12.19
CA LYS A 7 4.12 0.35 -12.70
C LYS A 7 5.25 0.86 -11.79
N TYR A 8 5.11 0.70 -10.48
CA TYR A 8 6.06 1.19 -9.48
C TYR A 8 6.89 0.07 -8.84
N LYS A 9 6.96 -1.12 -9.47
CA LYS A 9 7.72 -2.28 -8.96
C LYS A 9 9.13 -1.89 -8.51
N GLY A 10 9.52 -2.39 -7.35
CA GLY A 10 10.85 -2.14 -6.76
C GLY A 10 10.98 -0.84 -5.97
N ARG A 11 10.01 0.09 -6.07
CA ARG A 11 10.03 1.35 -5.32
C ARG A 11 10.04 1.05 -3.81
N ARG A 12 11.04 1.60 -3.11
CA ARG A 12 11.14 1.50 -1.65
C ARG A 12 10.11 2.42 -1.00
N LEU A 13 9.45 1.90 0.02
CA LEU A 13 8.46 2.63 0.79
C LEU A 13 9.06 3.06 2.12
N LYS A 14 8.75 4.28 2.55
CA LYS A 14 9.18 4.79 3.86
C LYS A 14 8.29 4.21 4.96
N SER A 15 8.91 3.81 6.06
CA SER A 15 8.19 3.42 7.26
C SER A 15 7.96 4.64 8.16
N PRO A 16 6.84 4.71 8.89
CA PRO A 16 6.65 5.66 9.97
C PRO A 16 7.75 5.47 11.03
N SER A 17 8.14 6.55 11.69
CA SER A 17 9.09 6.47 12.82
C SER A 17 8.46 5.73 14.01
N GLY A 18 9.27 4.97 14.73
CA GLY A 18 8.84 4.18 15.89
C GLY A 18 8.51 2.72 15.57
N ARG A 19 8.07 1.97 16.60
CA ARG A 19 7.78 0.52 16.51
C ARG A 19 6.29 0.18 16.39
N GLY A 20 5.42 1.18 16.33
CA GLY A 20 3.96 0.99 16.34
C GLY A 20 3.35 0.50 15.03
N THR A 21 4.08 0.57 13.91
CA THR A 21 3.58 0.14 12.61
C THR A 21 4.37 -1.07 12.12
N ARG A 22 3.70 -2.22 12.08
CA ARG A 22 4.26 -3.45 11.49
C ARG A 22 3.90 -3.51 10.01
N PRO A 23 4.88 -3.46 9.09
CA PRO A 23 4.63 -3.58 7.67
C PRO A 23 3.99 -4.92 7.29
N THR A 24 3.07 -4.91 6.33
CA THR A 24 2.59 -6.15 5.69
C THR A 24 3.73 -6.80 4.93
N LYS A 25 3.95 -8.10 5.16
CA LYS A 25 5.02 -8.87 4.49
C LYS A 25 4.73 -8.96 2.98
N ASP A 26 5.79 -8.96 2.18
CA ASP A 26 5.71 -9.05 0.71
C ASP A 26 4.85 -10.24 0.25
N LYS A 27 5.04 -11.43 0.85
CA LYS A 27 4.26 -12.64 0.52
C LYS A 27 2.76 -12.49 0.78
N VAL A 28 2.36 -11.79 1.84
CA VAL A 28 0.93 -11.55 2.16
C VAL A 28 0.34 -10.60 1.13
N LYS A 29 1.07 -9.54 0.79
CA LYS A 29 0.66 -8.59 -0.23
C LYS A 29 0.50 -9.24 -1.60
N GLU A 30 1.46 -10.06 -2.00
CA GLU A 30 1.38 -10.84 -3.25
C GLU A 30 0.15 -11.75 -3.27
N ALA A 31 -0.10 -12.50 -2.18
CA ALA A 31 -1.29 -13.36 -2.08
C ALA A 31 -2.60 -12.58 -2.26
N ILE A 32 -2.74 -11.42 -1.61
CA ILE A 32 -3.94 -10.58 -1.73
C ILE A 32 -4.16 -10.15 -3.19
N PHE A 33 -3.13 -9.63 -3.86
CA PHE A 33 -3.28 -9.16 -5.24
C PHE A 33 -3.37 -10.28 -6.27
N ASN A 34 -2.91 -11.49 -5.95
CA ASN A 34 -3.16 -12.66 -6.79
C ASN A 34 -4.64 -13.08 -6.74
N VAL A 35 -5.30 -12.93 -5.59
CA VAL A 35 -6.75 -13.18 -5.45
C VAL A 35 -7.55 -12.10 -6.16
N LEU A 36 -7.20 -10.81 -5.97
CA LEU A 36 -7.90 -9.69 -6.61
C LEU A 36 -7.69 -9.65 -8.15
N GLY A 37 -6.53 -10.11 -8.62
CA GLY A 37 -6.23 -10.18 -10.05
C GLY A 37 -6.46 -8.85 -10.78
N SER A 38 -7.17 -8.91 -11.91
CA SER A 38 -7.50 -7.76 -12.74
C SER A 38 -8.66 -6.92 -12.21
N GLU A 39 -9.39 -7.36 -11.17
CA GLU A 39 -10.53 -6.61 -10.63
C GLU A 39 -10.12 -5.26 -10.06
N ILE A 40 -8.84 -5.08 -9.72
CA ILE A 40 -8.30 -3.84 -9.15
C ILE A 40 -8.13 -2.73 -10.20
N ILE A 41 -8.11 -3.07 -11.50
CA ILE A 41 -7.82 -2.12 -12.58
C ILE A 41 -8.95 -1.09 -12.69
N GLU A 42 -8.58 0.19 -12.76
CA GLU A 42 -9.48 1.36 -12.81
C GLU A 42 -10.47 1.45 -11.63
N LYS A 43 -10.19 0.77 -10.50
CA LYS A 43 -11.03 0.86 -9.30
C LYS A 43 -10.54 1.92 -8.32
N ASN A 44 -11.49 2.41 -7.53
CA ASN A 44 -11.20 3.21 -6.35
C ASN A 44 -11.05 2.27 -5.15
N VAL A 45 -9.97 2.41 -4.39
CA VAL A 45 -9.64 1.55 -3.25
C VAL A 45 -9.58 2.38 -1.97
N LEU A 46 -9.99 1.78 -0.86
CA LEU A 46 -9.84 2.33 0.48
C LEU A 46 -8.87 1.47 1.28
N GLU A 47 -7.82 2.06 1.83
CA GLU A 47 -6.96 1.44 2.85
C GLU A 47 -7.27 2.11 4.21
N ALA A 48 -8.17 1.50 4.98
CA ALA A 48 -8.74 2.10 6.19
C ALA A 48 -7.79 2.15 7.41
N PHE A 49 -6.72 1.35 7.39
CA PHE A 49 -5.67 1.30 8.41
C PHE A 49 -4.31 1.29 7.72
N ALA A 50 -4.02 2.41 7.05
CA ALA A 50 -2.97 2.47 6.05
C ALA A 50 -1.58 2.15 6.57
N GLY A 51 -1.24 2.58 7.79
CA GLY A 51 0.07 2.41 8.40
C GLY A 51 1.19 2.93 7.50
N THR A 52 1.84 2.03 6.78
CA THR A 52 2.90 2.38 5.82
C THR A 52 2.36 2.70 4.40
N GLY A 53 1.06 2.57 4.15
CA GLY A 53 0.40 2.66 2.84
C GLY A 53 0.72 1.49 1.91
N GLY A 54 1.21 0.38 2.47
CA GLY A 54 1.86 -0.67 1.72
C GLY A 54 0.94 -1.42 0.74
N LEU A 55 -0.36 -1.57 1.06
CA LEU A 55 -1.33 -2.24 0.19
C LEU A 55 -1.91 -1.26 -0.84
N GLY A 56 -2.29 -0.06 -0.42
CA GLY A 56 -2.86 0.95 -1.30
C GLY A 56 -1.88 1.41 -2.38
N ILE A 57 -0.60 1.60 -2.04
CA ILE A 57 0.43 1.94 -3.04
C ILE A 57 0.65 0.78 -4.02
N GLU A 58 0.52 -0.46 -3.57
CA GLU A 58 0.58 -1.63 -4.44
C GLU A 58 -0.63 -1.71 -5.38
N ALA A 59 -1.83 -1.34 -4.89
CA ALA A 59 -3.02 -1.23 -5.72
C ALA A 59 -2.84 -0.19 -6.83
N LEU A 60 -2.33 1.01 -6.50
CA LEU A 60 -1.98 2.03 -7.50
C LEU A 60 -0.97 1.51 -8.52
N SER A 61 0.07 0.81 -8.05
CA SER A 61 1.07 0.22 -8.94
C SER A 61 0.45 -0.76 -9.93
N ARG A 62 -0.58 -1.50 -9.50
CA ARG A 62 -1.28 -2.52 -10.30
C ARG A 62 -2.47 -1.98 -11.11
N GLY A 63 -2.66 -0.66 -11.15
CA GLY A 63 -3.65 -0.03 -12.02
C GLY A 63 -4.94 0.42 -11.33
N ALA A 64 -4.99 0.48 -10.00
CA ALA A 64 -6.09 1.18 -9.33
C ALA A 64 -6.12 2.66 -9.77
N HIS A 65 -7.31 3.17 -10.05
CA HIS A 65 -7.53 4.56 -10.48
C HIS A 65 -7.23 5.54 -9.34
N HIS A 66 -7.73 5.24 -8.14
CA HIS A 66 -7.55 6.08 -6.97
C HIS A 66 -7.44 5.24 -5.70
N VAL A 67 -6.69 5.75 -4.71
CA VAL A 67 -6.64 5.15 -3.37
C VAL A 67 -6.80 6.21 -2.30
N THR A 68 -7.79 6.02 -1.43
CA THR A 68 -7.94 6.78 -0.20
C THR A 68 -7.24 6.05 0.94
N PHE A 69 -6.34 6.74 1.64
CA PHE A 69 -5.62 6.21 2.79
C PHE A 69 -6.17 6.85 4.07
N ILE A 70 -6.57 6.02 5.03
CA ILE A 70 -7.02 6.46 6.36
C ILE A 70 -6.09 5.84 7.41
N ASP A 71 -5.64 6.65 8.36
CA ASP A 71 -4.94 6.16 9.53
C ASP A 71 -5.19 7.10 10.72
N LYS A 72 -5.17 6.56 11.94
CA LYS A 72 -5.27 7.36 13.18
C LYS A 72 -3.94 8.01 13.53
N ASN A 73 -2.83 7.38 13.18
CA ASN A 73 -1.49 7.85 13.52
C ASN A 73 -1.00 8.88 12.48
N TYR A 74 -0.78 10.10 12.93
CA TYR A 74 -0.28 11.17 12.08
C TYR A 74 1.11 10.89 11.47
N THR A 75 1.99 10.14 12.16
CA THR A 75 3.30 9.78 11.59
C THR A 75 3.17 8.79 10.43
N ALA A 76 2.15 7.93 10.45
CA ALA A 76 1.79 7.04 9.34
C ALA A 76 1.36 7.84 8.11
N ILE A 77 0.42 8.76 8.29
CA ILE A 77 -0.04 9.66 7.22
C ILE A 77 1.12 10.44 6.60
N LYS A 78 2.03 10.97 7.44
CA LYS A 78 3.22 11.67 6.97
C LYS A 78 4.18 10.78 6.18
N ALA A 79 4.31 9.50 6.54
CA ALA A 79 5.19 8.57 5.83
C ALA A 79 4.67 8.25 4.42
N ILE A 80 3.35 8.12 4.25
CA ILE A 80 2.71 7.84 2.96
C ILE A 80 2.90 9.00 1.97
N LYS A 81 2.91 10.25 2.44
CA LYS A 81 3.05 11.46 1.61
C LYS A 81 4.49 11.73 1.11
N LYS A 82 5.46 10.85 1.38
CA LYS A 82 6.91 11.09 1.17
C LYS A 82 7.55 10.15 0.16
#